data_AF-A0A2P8I521-F1
#
_entry.id   AF-A0A2P8I521-F1
#
_cell.length_a   1.000
_cell.length_b   1.000
_cell.length_c   1.000
_cell.angle_alpha   90.00
_cell.angle_beta   90.00
_cell.angle_gamma   90.00
#
_symmetry.space_group_name_H-M   'P 1'
#
loop_
_entity.id
_entity.type
_entity.pdbx_description
1 polymer ?
#
loop_
_entity_poly.entity_id
_entity_poly.type
_entity_poly.pdbx_seq_one_letter_code
_entity_poly.pdbx_strand_id
1 'polypeptide(L)'
;MLRDIPHRDAVQQLYLNDAETLDLRALAATPRVRELSINRAGHVDLRLPETVEGLKLDARHADLSVLSGHPALWDLTVKNLPVRVADLARLPALSYLDLSETEVDDVPALADLGLRALTLDADQWAQLRAAGRLPEDLAAARRAGQARLAELVDWSGWVTSAR
;
A
#
# COMPACT_ATOMS: atom_id res chain seq x y z
N MET A 1 18.23 -15.40 -12.51
CA MET A 1 17.74 -14.05 -12.16
C MET A 1 17.40 -13.88 -10.67
N LEU A 2 16.55 -14.68 -10.02
CA LEU A 2 16.49 -14.72 -8.53
C LEU A 2 17.29 -15.89 -7.92
N ARG A 3 17.34 -17.02 -8.63
CA ARG A 3 18.05 -18.23 -8.20
C ARG A 3 19.58 -18.06 -8.07
N ASP A 4 20.11 -17.04 -8.74
CA ASP A 4 21.55 -16.75 -8.82
C ASP A 4 21.99 -15.71 -7.78
N ILE A 5 21.05 -15.18 -6.98
CA ILE A 5 21.36 -14.23 -5.92
C ILE A 5 22.19 -14.95 -4.84
N PRO A 6 23.37 -14.43 -4.47
CA PRO A 6 24.16 -14.97 -3.37
C PRO A 6 23.36 -14.96 -2.07
N HIS A 7 23.48 -16.03 -1.27
CA HIS A 7 22.79 -16.16 0.01
C HIS A 7 21.27 -15.93 -0.06
N ARG A 8 20.61 -16.35 -1.15
CA ARG A 8 19.16 -16.20 -1.37
C ARG A 8 18.28 -16.66 -0.20
N ASP A 9 18.74 -17.65 0.56
CA ASP A 9 18.04 -18.20 1.74
C ASP A 9 18.11 -17.28 2.97
N ALA A 10 18.91 -16.21 2.91
CA ALA A 10 19.02 -15.17 3.93
C ALA A 10 18.39 -13.83 3.49
N VAL A 11 17.98 -13.70 2.23
CA VAL A 11 17.40 -12.46 1.69
C VAL A 11 16.04 -12.21 2.35
N GLN A 12 15.91 -11.04 2.99
CA GLN A 12 14.67 -10.59 3.61
C GLN A 12 14.02 -9.42 2.88
N GLN A 13 14.79 -8.67 2.08
CA GLN A 13 14.32 -7.50 1.37
C GLN A 13 14.76 -7.57 -0.08
N LEU A 14 13.86 -7.28 -1.01
CA LEU A 14 14.13 -7.25 -2.43
C LEU A 14 13.66 -5.95 -3.06
N TYR A 15 14.51 -5.42 -3.95
CA TYR A 15 14.22 -4.26 -4.78
C TYR A 15 14.26 -4.70 -6.24
N LEU A 16 13.11 -4.62 -6.91
CA LEU A 16 12.93 -5.00 -8.30
C LEU A 16 12.57 -3.73 -9.08
N ASN A 17 13.37 -3.39 -10.09
CA ASN A 17 13.21 -2.15 -10.84
C ASN A 17 13.12 -2.44 -12.34
N ASP A 18 12.34 -1.63 -13.05
CA ASP A 18 12.34 -1.55 -14.52
C ASP A 18 12.02 -2.89 -15.23
N ALA A 19 11.21 -3.73 -14.58
CA ALA A 19 10.76 -4.99 -15.16
C ALA A 19 9.54 -4.78 -16.06
N GLU A 20 9.62 -5.15 -17.33
CA GLU A 20 8.44 -5.11 -18.22
C GLU A 20 7.35 -6.07 -17.74
N THR A 21 7.73 -7.28 -17.35
CA THR A 21 6.84 -8.27 -16.75
C THR A 21 7.49 -8.89 -15.52
N LEU A 22 6.69 -9.21 -14.51
CA LEU A 22 7.16 -9.81 -13.28
C LEU A 22 6.17 -10.87 -12.77
N ASP A 23 6.66 -12.09 -12.56
CA ASP A 23 5.92 -13.18 -11.93
C ASP A 23 6.46 -13.42 -10.53
N LEU A 24 5.67 -13.07 -9.51
CA LEU A 24 6.11 -13.14 -8.12
C LEU A 24 6.16 -14.56 -7.55
N ARG A 25 5.70 -15.59 -8.28
CA ARG A 25 5.99 -16.99 -7.94
C ARG A 25 7.48 -17.29 -7.95
N ALA A 26 8.28 -16.49 -8.67
CA ALA A 26 9.73 -16.59 -8.68
C ALA A 26 10.37 -16.34 -7.30
N LEU A 27 9.66 -15.66 -6.38
CA LEU A 27 10.10 -15.42 -5.00
C LEU A 27 10.21 -16.70 -4.16
N ALA A 28 9.71 -17.84 -4.65
CA ALA A 28 10.01 -19.16 -4.07
C ALA A 28 11.53 -19.46 -4.02
N ALA A 29 12.36 -18.74 -4.81
CA ALA A 29 13.82 -18.83 -4.74
C ALA A 29 14.44 -18.04 -3.56
N THR A 30 13.68 -17.18 -2.89
CA THR A 30 14.10 -16.34 -1.75
C THR A 30 13.11 -16.53 -0.59
N PRO A 31 13.12 -17.69 0.08
CA PRO A 31 12.04 -18.13 0.98
C PRO A 31 11.89 -17.31 2.26
N ARG A 32 12.82 -16.38 2.53
CA ARG A 32 12.79 -15.50 3.71
C ARG A 32 12.43 -14.05 3.39
N VAL A 33 12.03 -13.75 2.15
CA VAL A 33 11.64 -12.39 1.80
C VAL A 33 10.40 -11.97 2.60
N ARG A 34 10.49 -10.77 3.18
CA ARG A 34 9.45 -10.11 3.97
C ARG A 34 9.08 -8.77 3.37
N GLU A 35 10.06 -8.05 2.83
CA GLU A 35 9.85 -6.74 2.22
C GLU A 35 10.12 -6.79 0.71
N LEU A 36 9.18 -6.27 -0.07
CA LEU A 36 9.31 -6.19 -1.52
C LEU A 36 9.02 -4.78 -2.01
N SER A 37 9.99 -4.17 -2.69
CA SER A 37 9.80 -2.94 -3.43
C SER A 37 9.91 -3.21 -4.92
N ILE A 38 8.82 -3.01 -5.64
CA ILE A 38 8.74 -3.06 -7.09
C ILE A 38 8.58 -1.62 -7.60
N ASN A 39 9.51 -1.15 -8.42
CA ASN A 39 9.44 0.19 -9.02
C ASN A 39 9.44 0.12 -10.54
N ARG A 40 8.60 0.95 -11.17
CA ARG A 40 8.50 1.08 -12.63
C ARG A 40 8.30 -0.25 -13.36
N ALA A 41 7.39 -1.09 -12.87
CA ALA A 41 7.05 -2.34 -13.54
C ALA A 41 5.97 -2.15 -14.63
N GLY A 42 5.99 -2.98 -15.68
CA GLY A 42 4.92 -3.04 -16.67
C GLY A 42 3.71 -3.81 -16.14
N HIS A 43 3.79 -5.13 -16.16
CA HIS A 43 2.76 -6.03 -15.64
C HIS A 43 3.31 -6.91 -14.51
N VAL A 44 2.60 -6.97 -13.39
CA VAL A 44 2.97 -7.80 -12.23
C VAL A 44 1.89 -8.83 -11.94
N ASP A 45 2.25 -10.12 -12.00
CA ASP A 45 1.46 -11.21 -11.42
C ASP A 45 1.73 -11.28 -9.91
N LEU A 46 0.77 -10.80 -9.12
CA LEU A 46 0.89 -10.55 -7.68
C LEU A 46 0.70 -11.79 -6.80
N ARG A 47 0.95 -12.99 -7.30
CA ARG A 47 0.98 -14.22 -6.48
C ARG A 47 2.18 -14.20 -5.52
N LEU A 48 2.02 -13.53 -4.40
CA LEU A 48 3.02 -13.33 -3.34
C LEU A 48 3.12 -14.53 -2.39
N PRO A 49 4.32 -14.86 -1.91
CA PRO A 49 4.49 -15.77 -0.77
C PRO A 49 3.88 -15.16 0.50
N GLU A 50 3.21 -15.99 1.31
CA GLU A 50 2.55 -15.58 2.56
C GLU A 50 3.50 -14.96 3.61
N THR A 51 4.81 -15.08 3.43
CA THR A 51 5.84 -14.49 4.29
C THR A 51 6.03 -12.99 4.09
N VAL A 52 5.49 -12.43 3.00
CA VAL A 52 5.64 -11.01 2.66
C VAL A 52 4.77 -10.17 3.57
N GLU A 53 5.40 -9.18 4.16
CA GLU A 53 4.86 -8.32 5.20
C GLU A 53 4.66 -6.90 4.71
N GLY A 54 5.57 -6.44 3.87
CA GLY A 54 5.50 -5.15 3.21
C GLY A 54 5.65 -5.24 1.70
N LEU A 55 4.77 -4.53 1.00
CA LEU A 55 4.78 -4.39 -0.44
C LEU A 55 4.71 -2.92 -0.83
N LYS A 56 5.73 -2.44 -1.53
CA LYS A 56 5.66 -1.23 -2.33
C LYS A 56 5.55 -1.61 -3.80
N LEU A 57 4.43 -1.25 -4.42
CA LEU A 57 4.11 -1.59 -5.80
C LEU A 57 3.91 -0.32 -6.62
N ASP A 58 4.85 -0.07 -7.54
CA ASP A 58 4.72 0.88 -8.63
C ASP A 58 4.78 0.10 -9.95
N ALA A 59 3.60 -0.08 -10.56
CA ALA A 59 3.40 -0.85 -11.77
C ALA A 59 2.30 -0.24 -12.65
N ARG A 60 2.30 -0.54 -13.95
CA ARG A 60 1.23 -0.11 -14.86
C ARG A 60 0.00 -1.03 -14.83
N HIS A 61 0.21 -2.32 -14.56
CA HIS A 61 -0.86 -3.31 -14.49
C HIS A 61 -0.57 -4.34 -13.39
N ALA A 62 -1.53 -4.50 -12.48
CA ALA A 62 -1.55 -5.59 -11.51
C ALA A 62 -2.99 -5.77 -10.98
N ASP A 63 -3.34 -6.99 -10.58
CA ASP A 63 -4.63 -7.30 -9.96
C ASP A 63 -4.44 -7.47 -8.45
N LEU A 64 -4.86 -6.49 -7.64
CA LEU A 64 -4.75 -6.55 -6.18
C LEU A 64 -5.69 -7.59 -5.55
N SER A 65 -6.75 -8.01 -6.25
CA SER A 65 -7.73 -8.95 -5.70
C SER A 65 -7.13 -10.32 -5.38
N VAL A 66 -6.01 -10.67 -6.04
CA VAL A 66 -5.27 -11.92 -5.79
C VAL A 66 -4.58 -11.95 -4.43
N LEU A 67 -4.45 -10.81 -3.75
CA LEU A 67 -3.91 -10.70 -2.40
C LEU A 67 -4.95 -11.01 -1.32
N SER A 68 -6.21 -11.24 -1.69
CA SER A 68 -7.29 -11.57 -0.75
C SER A 68 -6.88 -12.67 0.23
N GLY A 69 -6.95 -12.38 1.53
CA GLY A 69 -6.60 -13.30 2.60
C GLY A 69 -5.11 -13.40 2.93
N HIS A 70 -4.25 -12.56 2.33
CA HIS A 70 -2.80 -12.60 2.61
C HIS A 70 -2.53 -12.39 4.11
N PRO A 71 -1.93 -13.39 4.81
CA PRO A 71 -1.99 -13.45 6.27
C PRO A 71 -1.05 -12.47 6.97
N ALA A 72 0.06 -12.09 6.32
CA ALA A 72 1.09 -11.21 6.89
C ALA A 72 1.10 -9.80 6.27
N LEU A 73 0.22 -9.54 5.30
CA LEU A 73 0.02 -8.30 4.54
C LEU A 73 -0.20 -7.03 5.39
N TRP A 74 0.78 -6.45 6.08
CA TRP A 74 0.52 -5.34 7.01
C TRP A 74 0.94 -3.94 6.53
N ASP A 75 1.94 -3.83 5.65
CA ASP A 75 2.38 -2.58 5.01
C ASP A 75 2.15 -2.64 3.49
N LEU A 76 1.32 -1.74 2.98
CA LEU A 76 1.04 -1.65 1.55
C LEU A 76 1.18 -0.21 1.05
N THR A 77 2.05 -0.04 0.05
CA THR A 77 2.12 1.17 -0.77
C THR A 77 1.80 0.81 -2.20
N VAL A 78 0.79 1.47 -2.79
CA VAL A 78 0.44 1.30 -4.21
C VAL A 78 0.65 2.64 -4.93
N LYS A 79 1.18 2.59 -6.15
CA LYS A 79 1.38 3.75 -7.03
C LYS A 79 1.02 3.40 -8.45
N ASN A 80 0.49 4.37 -9.19
CA ASN A 80 0.20 4.25 -10.63
C ASN A 80 -0.78 3.12 -10.99
N LEU A 81 -1.59 2.66 -10.04
CA LEU A 81 -2.65 1.67 -10.23
C LEU A 81 -3.95 2.16 -9.60
N PRO A 82 -5.11 1.94 -10.23
CA PRO A 82 -6.39 2.13 -9.57
C PRO A 82 -6.57 1.09 -8.46
N VAL A 83 -7.15 1.51 -7.35
CA VAL A 83 -7.36 0.67 -6.16
C VAL A 83 -8.83 0.62 -5.81
N ARG A 84 -9.32 -0.60 -5.55
CA ARG A 84 -10.64 -0.83 -4.99
C ARG A 84 -10.54 -1.10 -3.51
N VAL A 85 -11.28 -0.34 -2.69
CA VAL A 85 -11.25 -0.54 -1.23
C VAL A 85 -11.73 -1.94 -0.83
N ALA A 86 -12.63 -2.55 -1.61
CA ALA A 86 -13.06 -3.94 -1.40
C ALA A 86 -11.95 -4.99 -1.57
N ASP A 87 -10.86 -4.69 -2.29
CA ASP A 87 -9.68 -5.56 -2.35
C ASP A 87 -8.86 -5.43 -1.06
N LEU A 88 -8.70 -4.21 -0.55
CA LEU A 88 -7.98 -3.92 0.70
C LEU A 88 -8.68 -4.48 1.93
N ALA A 89 -10.02 -4.43 1.97
CA ALA A 89 -10.83 -4.99 3.05
C ALA A 89 -10.64 -6.51 3.24
N ARG A 90 -10.05 -7.19 2.25
CA ARG A 90 -9.74 -8.62 2.29
C ARG A 90 -8.32 -8.91 2.79
N LEU A 91 -7.57 -7.92 3.25
CA LEU A 91 -6.25 -8.05 3.84
C LEU A 91 -6.33 -7.97 5.37
N PRO A 92 -6.36 -9.11 6.09
CA PRO A 92 -6.70 -9.13 7.52
C PRO A 92 -5.65 -8.48 8.42
N ALA A 93 -4.41 -8.33 7.95
CA ALA A 93 -3.30 -7.75 8.71
C ALA A 93 -3.00 -6.28 8.34
N LEU A 94 -3.71 -5.72 7.35
CA LEU A 94 -3.36 -4.40 6.80
C LEU A 94 -3.51 -3.31 7.87
N SER A 95 -2.42 -2.58 8.12
CA SER A 95 -2.38 -1.56 9.16
C SER A 95 -1.68 -0.27 8.74
N TYR A 96 -0.73 -0.35 7.79
CA TYR A 96 -0.09 0.79 7.15
C TYR A 96 -0.47 0.82 5.67
N LEU A 97 -0.96 1.96 5.19
CA LEU A 97 -1.44 2.13 3.83
C LEU A 97 -1.00 3.48 3.24
N ASP A 98 -0.38 3.44 2.06
CA ASP A 98 -0.11 4.62 1.23
C ASP A 98 -0.75 4.45 -0.16
N LEU A 99 -1.72 5.33 -0.44
CA LEU A 99 -2.47 5.40 -1.70
C LEU A 99 -2.37 6.80 -2.34
N SER A 100 -1.43 7.62 -1.89
CA SER A 100 -1.32 9.04 -2.27
C SER A 100 -1.00 9.30 -3.74
N GLU A 101 -0.65 8.27 -4.50
CA GLU A 101 -0.35 8.34 -5.94
C GLU A 101 -1.24 7.36 -6.72
N THR A 102 -2.48 7.17 -6.25
CA THR A 102 -3.45 6.24 -6.84
C THR A 102 -4.85 6.82 -6.88
N GLU A 103 -5.62 6.43 -7.90
CA GLU A 103 -7.06 6.60 -7.89
C GLU A 103 -7.69 5.52 -7.02
N VAL A 104 -8.61 5.91 -6.13
CA VAL A 104 -9.31 5.00 -5.21
C VAL A 104 -10.81 5.13 -5.47
N ASP A 105 -11.50 4.01 -5.64
CA ASP A 105 -12.92 3.98 -6.02
C ASP A 105 -13.87 4.57 -4.96
N ASP A 106 -13.61 4.30 -3.68
CA ASP A 106 -14.41 4.75 -2.55
C ASP A 106 -13.51 5.16 -1.37
N VAL A 107 -12.94 6.36 -1.44
CA VAL A 107 -12.07 6.89 -0.37
C VAL A 107 -12.76 6.89 1.01
N PRO A 108 -14.04 7.30 1.16
CA PRO A 108 -14.74 7.21 2.44
C PRO A 108 -14.77 5.81 3.08
N ALA A 109 -14.79 4.74 2.28
CA ALA A 109 -14.76 3.36 2.79
C ALA A 109 -13.41 2.96 3.41
N LEU A 110 -12.33 3.71 3.19
CA LEU A 110 -11.05 3.48 3.88
C LEU A 110 -11.17 3.63 5.40
N ALA A 111 -12.16 4.39 5.87
CA ALA A 111 -12.44 4.54 7.30
C ALA A 111 -12.98 3.26 7.97
N ASP A 112 -13.45 2.29 7.20
CA ASP A 112 -13.92 0.99 7.71
C ASP A 112 -12.79 -0.03 7.89
N LEU A 113 -11.57 0.32 7.48
CA LEU A 113 -10.40 -0.54 7.61
C LEU A 113 -9.70 -0.30 8.96
N GLY A 114 -9.11 -1.35 9.54
CA GLY A 114 -8.33 -1.30 10.79
C GLY A 114 -6.95 -0.64 10.64
N LEU A 115 -6.89 0.51 9.96
CA LEU A 115 -5.64 1.21 9.63
C LEU A 115 -5.11 2.00 10.82
N ARG A 116 -3.83 1.81 11.12
CA ARG A 116 -3.08 2.60 12.11
C ARG A 116 -2.32 3.75 11.49
N ALA A 117 -1.98 3.66 10.21
CA ALA A 117 -1.27 4.70 9.50
C ALA A 117 -1.77 4.82 8.06
N LEU A 118 -2.09 6.05 7.67
CA LEU A 118 -2.68 6.33 6.36
C LEU A 118 -1.97 7.52 5.71
N THR A 119 -1.47 7.29 4.50
CA THR A 119 -0.95 8.32 3.61
C THR A 119 -1.85 8.49 2.40
N LEU A 120 -2.36 9.70 2.23
CA LEU A 120 -3.25 10.08 1.12
C LEU A 120 -2.84 11.45 0.58
N ASP A 121 -3.26 11.76 -0.64
CA ASP A 121 -3.13 13.11 -1.20
C ASP A 121 -4.18 14.08 -0.61
N ALA A 122 -4.13 15.33 -1.05
CA ALA A 122 -5.02 16.38 -0.56
C ALA A 122 -6.50 16.12 -0.87
N ASP A 123 -6.81 15.59 -2.05
CA ASP A 123 -8.18 15.42 -2.53
C ASP A 123 -8.83 14.21 -1.84
N GLN A 124 -8.08 13.13 -1.67
CA GLN A 124 -8.49 11.97 -0.89
C GLN A 124 -8.76 12.34 0.59
N TRP A 125 -7.88 13.13 1.23
CA TRP A 125 -8.16 13.64 2.57
C TRP A 125 -9.40 14.54 2.62
N ALA A 126 -9.64 15.34 1.58
CA ALA A 126 -10.85 16.17 1.50
C ALA A 126 -12.12 15.32 1.39
N GLN A 127 -12.10 14.18 0.68
CA GLN A 127 -13.22 13.25 0.61
C GLN A 127 -13.55 12.63 1.98
N LEU A 128 -12.53 12.18 2.74
CA LEU A 128 -12.73 11.70 4.12
C LEU A 128 -13.33 12.79 5.02
N ARG A 129 -12.81 14.02 4.92
CA ARG A 129 -13.33 15.17 5.68
C ARG A 129 -14.76 15.51 5.33
N ALA A 130 -15.11 15.52 4.04
CA ALA A 130 -16.47 15.78 3.58
C ALA A 130 -17.46 14.71 4.06
N ALA A 131 -17.02 13.46 4.15
CA ALA A 131 -17.80 12.36 4.71
C ALA A 131 -17.83 12.36 6.25
N GLY A 132 -16.97 13.15 6.91
CA GLY A 132 -16.81 13.14 8.36
C GLY A 132 -16.29 11.80 8.90
N ARG A 133 -15.49 11.07 8.10
CA ARG A 133 -15.02 9.72 8.42
C ARG A 133 -13.50 9.68 8.54
N LEU A 134 -13.01 8.94 9.52
CA LEU A 134 -11.60 8.57 9.70
C LEU A 134 -11.52 7.12 10.18
N PRO A 135 -10.46 6.37 9.84
CA PRO A 135 -10.21 5.08 10.46
C PRO A 135 -10.16 5.21 11.98
N GLU A 136 -10.89 4.35 12.69
CA GLU A 136 -11.06 4.41 14.14
C GLU A 136 -9.71 4.28 14.88
N ASP A 137 -8.85 3.37 14.41
CA ASP A 137 -7.54 3.06 15.01
C ASP A 137 -6.39 3.94 14.48
N LEU A 138 -6.69 5.02 13.74
CA LEU A 138 -5.66 5.80 13.08
C LEU A 138 -4.74 6.42 14.13
N ALA A 139 -3.45 6.05 14.11
CA ALA A 139 -2.41 6.58 14.97
C ALA A 139 -1.58 7.65 14.25
N ALA A 140 -1.29 7.45 12.96
CA ALA A 140 -0.53 8.37 12.12
C ALA A 140 -1.28 8.73 10.84
N ALA A 141 -1.22 10.00 10.45
CA ALA A 141 -1.78 10.48 9.19
C ALA A 141 -0.73 11.29 8.45
N ARG A 142 -0.61 11.07 7.14
CA ARG A 142 0.27 11.85 6.27
C ARG A 142 -0.54 12.36 5.08
N ARG A 143 -0.43 13.66 4.85
CA ARG A 143 -0.88 14.28 3.60
C ARG A 143 0.31 14.41 2.66
N ALA A 144 0.24 13.74 1.52
CA ALA A 144 1.23 13.84 0.47
C ALA A 144 1.06 15.11 -0.37
N GLY A 145 2.09 15.45 -1.13
CA GLY A 145 2.11 16.63 -1.99
C GLY A 145 2.48 17.92 -1.25
N GLN A 146 2.47 19.01 -2.00
CA GLN A 146 2.77 20.34 -1.49
C GLN A 146 1.51 21.01 -0.96
N ALA A 147 1.66 21.80 0.10
CA ALA A 147 0.57 22.54 0.70
C ALA A 147 1.08 23.82 1.37
N ARG A 148 0.21 24.81 1.47
CA ARG A 148 0.49 26.01 2.26
C ARG A 148 0.40 25.65 3.75
N LEU A 149 1.17 26.37 4.59
CA LEU A 149 1.15 26.14 6.04
C LEU A 149 -0.27 26.21 6.62
N ALA A 150 -1.08 27.19 6.19
CA ALA A 150 -2.46 27.34 6.66
C ALA A 150 -3.33 26.11 6.35
N GLU A 151 -3.15 25.49 5.17
CA GLU A 151 -3.87 24.28 4.78
C GLU A 151 -3.42 23.06 5.61
N LEU A 152 -2.12 22.98 5.93
CA LEU A 152 -1.59 21.92 6.81
C LEU A 152 -2.08 22.06 8.24
N VAL A 153 -2.18 23.29 8.75
CA VAL A 153 -2.72 23.57 10.09
C VAL A 153 -4.21 23.22 10.16
N ASP A 154 -5.01 23.64 9.18
CA ASP A 154 -6.44 23.31 9.12
C ASP A 154 -6.67 21.79 8.99
N TRP A 155 -5.95 21.12 8.08
CA TRP A 155 -6.02 19.66 7.90
C TRP A 155 -5.62 18.90 9.17
N SER A 156 -4.47 19.23 9.77
CA SER A 156 -4.00 18.55 10.98
C SER A 156 -4.93 18.80 12.18
N GLY A 157 -5.51 20.01 12.29
CA GLY A 157 -6.53 20.34 13.28
C GLY A 157 -7.78 19.45 13.15
N TRP A 158 -8.25 19.22 11.92
CA TRP A 158 -9.34 18.27 11.68
C TRP A 158 -8.94 16.82 12.04
N VAL A 159 -7.83 16.31 11.53
CA VAL A 159 -7.39 14.92 11.79
C VAL A 159 -7.24 14.62 13.29
N THR A 160 -6.76 15.60 14.05
CA THR A 160 -6.55 15.45 15.50
C THR A 160 -7.80 15.65 16.34
N SER A 161 -8.81 16.38 15.84
CA SER A 161 -10.08 16.62 16.55
C SER A 161 -11.18 15.62 16.21
N ALA A 162 -11.04 14.88 15.11
CA ALA A 162 -11.98 13.85 14.68
C ALA A 162 -11.67 12.45 15.26
N ARG A 163 -10.71 12.36 16.20
CA ARG A 163 -10.43 11.18 17.02
C ARG A 163 -11.14 11.26 18.37
#